data_AF-A0A979FFU8-F1
#
_entry.id   AF-A0A979FFU8-F1
#
_cell.length_a   1.000
_cell.length_b   1.000
_cell.length_c   1.000
_cell.angle_alpha   90.00
_cell.angle_beta   90.00
_cell.angle_gamma   90.00
#
_symmetry.space_group_name_H-M   'P 1'
#
loop_
_entity.id
_entity.type
_entity.pdbx_description
1 polymer ?
#
loop_
_entity_poly.entity_id
_entity_poly.type
_entity_poly.pdbx_seq_one_letter_code
_entity_poly.pdbx_strand_id
1 'polypeptide(L)'
;MDACTVCLEKYNGTDKKPLSLRCGHVFCRSCLYSLAELHNRRCPQCRRPWTEDVSELRVIYMLIDGEQEPFCQGCEDEMKAWFITGEQQAQEAMIQLESHQSRKNFLLFSSNRFNARALSAYDVQERPAFVVSTAANPIRSLSLLLIKLAEAGYRIRLYLNDSFLSRELPELDCARLAPFLQKGYGLHVSGFLGHASAATLQKMPRAYFSLRLETAADIEALYLETKFTEAAVNRNLKPEDIKHRPRACSAIQCVELQDSEVPWLVAVAKKLLVPDRNGLDEVREAAFVSPHEGWREEAAAK
;
A
#
# COMPACT_ATOMS: atom_id res chain seq x y z
N MET A 1 -30.05 -15.72 -13.44
CA MET A 1 -29.23 -16.55 -12.53
C MET A 1 -28.26 -15.61 -11.86
N ASP A 2 -28.49 -15.34 -10.58
CA ASP A 2 -27.69 -14.50 -9.68
C ASP A 2 -26.59 -15.29 -8.94
N ALA A 3 -26.42 -16.58 -9.28
CA ALA A 3 -25.46 -17.49 -8.65
C ALA A 3 -24.63 -18.29 -9.67
N CYS A 4 -23.43 -18.68 -9.24
CA CYS A 4 -22.51 -19.51 -10.01
C CYS A 4 -22.97 -20.96 -10.07
N THR A 5 -23.00 -21.58 -11.24
CA THR A 5 -23.46 -22.97 -11.41
C THR A 5 -22.45 -24.04 -10.94
N VAL A 6 -21.22 -23.62 -10.58
CA VAL A 6 -20.17 -24.53 -10.08
C VAL A 6 -20.18 -24.62 -8.56
N CYS A 7 -20.10 -23.47 -7.86
CA CYS A 7 -20.11 -23.45 -6.39
C CYS A 7 -21.51 -23.20 -5.79
N LEU A 8 -22.51 -22.87 -6.61
CA LEU A 8 -23.88 -22.54 -6.19
C LEU A 8 -24.01 -21.30 -5.29
N GLU A 9 -22.94 -20.51 -5.19
CA GLU A 9 -22.92 -19.26 -4.43
C GLU A 9 -23.33 -18.06 -5.29
N LYS A 10 -23.93 -17.06 -4.65
CA LYS A 10 -24.30 -15.79 -5.28
C LYS A 10 -23.07 -15.04 -5.81
N TYR A 11 -23.25 -14.34 -6.92
CA TYR A 11 -22.24 -13.44 -7.43
C TYR A 11 -22.11 -12.21 -6.55
N ASN A 12 -20.88 -11.77 -6.34
CA ASN A 12 -20.52 -10.54 -5.64
C ASN A 12 -19.39 -9.85 -6.42
N GLY A 13 -18.94 -8.65 -6.04
CA GLY A 13 -17.80 -8.03 -6.71
C GLY A 13 -16.41 -8.41 -6.17
N THR A 14 -16.30 -9.42 -5.29
CA THR A 14 -15.04 -9.93 -4.73
C THR A 14 -14.54 -11.19 -5.48
N ASP A 15 -14.35 -12.29 -4.75
CA ASP A 15 -13.92 -13.62 -5.16
C ASP A 15 -15.01 -14.38 -5.91
N LYS A 16 -16.28 -14.00 -5.73
CA LYS A 16 -17.40 -14.50 -6.53
C LYS A 16 -17.76 -13.57 -7.70
N LYS A 17 -16.81 -12.76 -8.17
CA LYS A 17 -16.98 -11.89 -9.36
C LYS A 17 -17.42 -12.69 -10.60
N PRO A 18 -18.55 -12.36 -11.25
CA PRO A 18 -19.06 -13.07 -12.42
C PRO A 18 -18.22 -12.74 -13.65
N LEU A 19 -17.53 -13.75 -14.20
CA LEU A 19 -16.70 -13.64 -15.40
C LEU A 19 -17.30 -14.45 -16.54
N SER A 20 -17.34 -13.87 -17.73
CA SER A 20 -17.85 -14.51 -18.94
C SER A 20 -16.72 -15.08 -19.78
N LEU A 21 -16.82 -16.37 -20.10
CA LEU A 21 -15.98 -17.01 -21.10
C LEU A 21 -16.43 -16.62 -22.51
N ARG A 22 -15.55 -16.76 -23.52
CA ARG A 22 -15.90 -16.54 -24.94
C ARG A 22 -17.10 -17.34 -25.43
N CYS A 23 -17.35 -18.49 -24.82
CA CYS A 23 -18.51 -19.32 -25.14
C CYS A 23 -19.86 -18.74 -24.65
N GLY A 24 -19.84 -17.64 -23.88
CA GLY A 24 -21.01 -16.94 -23.36
C GLY A 24 -21.45 -17.38 -21.95
N HIS A 25 -20.89 -18.46 -21.42
CA HIS A 25 -21.21 -18.93 -20.07
C HIS A 25 -20.45 -18.14 -19.00
N VAL A 26 -21.14 -17.88 -17.89
CA VAL A 26 -20.65 -17.07 -16.77
C VAL A 26 -20.39 -17.97 -15.56
N PHE A 27 -19.23 -17.77 -14.94
CA PHE A 27 -18.83 -18.45 -13.70
C PHE A 27 -18.12 -17.45 -12.79
N CYS A 28 -18.02 -17.76 -11.50
CA CYS A 28 -17.35 -16.85 -10.58
C CYS A 28 -15.81 -16.95 -10.69
N ARG A 29 -15.12 -15.86 -10.37
CA ARG A 29 -13.66 -15.72 -10.44
C ARG A 29 -12.92 -16.86 -9.73
N SER A 30 -13.26 -17.13 -8.47
CA SER A 30 -12.65 -18.22 -7.68
C SER A 30 -12.76 -19.58 -8.38
N CYS A 31 -13.94 -19.94 -8.90
CA CYS A 31 -14.11 -21.21 -9.62
C CYS A 31 -13.27 -21.30 -10.90
N LEU A 32 -13.13 -20.21 -11.66
CA LEU A 32 -12.30 -20.19 -12.86
C LEU A 32 -10.81 -20.29 -12.55
N TYR A 33 -10.34 -19.65 -11.47
CA TYR A 33 -8.97 -19.82 -11.00
C TYR A 33 -8.70 -21.26 -10.58
N SER A 34 -9.58 -21.88 -9.78
CA SER A 34 -9.41 -23.29 -9.38
C SER A 34 -9.38 -24.23 -10.59
N LEU A 35 -10.20 -24.00 -11.62
CA LEU A 35 -10.15 -24.78 -12.85
C LEU A 35 -8.86 -24.57 -13.66
N ALA A 36 -8.34 -23.34 -13.69
CA ALA A 36 -7.09 -23.02 -14.36
C ALA A 36 -5.87 -23.63 -13.66
N GLU A 37 -5.84 -23.62 -12.32
CA GLU A 37 -4.80 -24.26 -11.49
C GLU A 37 -4.77 -25.78 -11.67
N LEU A 38 -5.94 -26.41 -11.81
CA LEU A 38 -6.06 -27.83 -12.14
C LEU A 38 -5.79 -28.14 -13.62
N HIS A 39 -5.28 -27.18 -14.39
CA HIS A 39 -5.05 -27.27 -15.84
C HIS A 39 -6.29 -27.69 -16.66
N ASN A 40 -7.50 -27.46 -16.13
CA ASN A 40 -8.76 -27.84 -16.75
C ASN A 40 -9.47 -26.62 -17.37
N ARG A 41 -8.87 -26.06 -18.41
CA ARG A 41 -9.39 -24.87 -19.12
C ARG A 41 -10.52 -25.19 -20.11
N ARG A 42 -11.58 -25.86 -19.64
CA ARG A 42 -12.80 -26.17 -20.41
C ARG A 42 -14.06 -25.73 -19.69
N CYS A 43 -14.93 -25.02 -20.40
CA CYS A 43 -16.18 -24.51 -19.85
C CYS A 43 -16.99 -25.64 -19.15
N PRO A 44 -17.36 -25.50 -17.87
CA PRO A 44 -18.14 -26.52 -17.17
C PRO A 44 -19.48 -26.87 -17.84
N GLN A 45 -20.08 -25.92 -18.56
CA GLN A 45 -21.40 -26.08 -19.17
C GLN A 45 -21.35 -26.66 -20.59
N CYS A 46 -20.48 -26.15 -21.47
CA CYS A 46 -20.43 -26.58 -22.88
C CYS A 46 -19.12 -27.25 -23.30
N ARG A 47 -18.16 -27.40 -22.36
CA ARG A 47 -16.86 -28.05 -22.55
C ARG A 47 -15.95 -27.43 -23.61
N ARG A 48 -16.32 -26.27 -24.18
CA ARG A 48 -15.45 -25.49 -25.07
C ARG A 48 -14.22 -25.01 -24.29
N PRO A 49 -13.01 -25.13 -24.86
CA PRO A 49 -11.80 -24.64 -24.21
C PRO A 49 -11.77 -23.11 -24.16
N TRP A 50 -11.00 -22.56 -23.22
CA TRP A 50 -10.62 -21.14 -23.21
C TRP A 50 -9.11 -21.01 -23.03
N THR A 51 -8.54 -19.91 -23.52
CA THR A 51 -7.07 -19.71 -23.53
C THR A 51 -6.65 -18.47 -22.76
N GLU A 52 -7.55 -17.51 -22.60
CA GLU A 52 -7.30 -16.26 -21.88
C GLU A 52 -6.95 -16.49 -20.41
N ASP A 53 -6.15 -15.59 -19.83
CA ASP A 53 -5.96 -15.58 -18.39
C ASP A 53 -7.27 -15.20 -17.68
N VAL A 54 -7.50 -15.73 -16.49
CA VAL A 54 -8.73 -15.46 -15.73
C VAL A 54 -8.85 -13.96 -15.41
N SER A 55 -7.74 -13.25 -15.24
CA SER A 55 -7.71 -11.80 -15.00
C SER A 55 -8.13 -10.97 -16.22
N GLU A 56 -8.10 -11.53 -17.43
CA GLU A 56 -8.46 -10.85 -18.68
C GLU A 56 -9.92 -11.08 -19.10
N LEU A 57 -10.64 -11.96 -18.40
CA LEU A 57 -12.02 -12.29 -18.75
C LEU A 57 -12.99 -11.15 -18.41
N ARG A 58 -14.02 -10.98 -19.25
CA ARG A 58 -15.01 -9.91 -19.09
C ARG A 58 -15.87 -10.13 -17.84
N VAL A 59 -15.94 -9.10 -16.99
CA VAL A 59 -16.85 -9.05 -15.83
C VAL A 59 -18.28 -8.71 -16.27
N ILE A 60 -19.28 -9.40 -15.72
CA ILE A 60 -20.71 -9.12 -15.96
C ILE A 60 -21.31 -8.41 -14.74
N TYR A 61 -21.16 -7.09 -14.69
CA TYR A 61 -21.58 -6.27 -13.54
C TYR A 61 -23.08 -6.34 -13.21
N MET A 62 -23.94 -6.56 -14.20
CA MET A 62 -25.40 -6.67 -13.99
C MET A 62 -25.82 -7.88 -13.14
N LEU A 63 -24.91 -8.82 -12.87
CA LEU A 63 -25.17 -9.99 -12.01
C LEU A 63 -24.69 -9.79 -10.57
N ILE A 64 -24.13 -8.62 -10.25
CA ILE A 64 -23.69 -8.26 -8.90
C ILE A 64 -24.82 -7.46 -8.26
N ASP A 65 -25.36 -7.92 -7.12
CA ASP A 65 -26.37 -7.17 -6.37
C ASP A 65 -25.75 -5.85 -5.87
N GLY A 66 -26.40 -4.72 -6.19
CA GLY A 66 -25.88 -3.34 -6.09
C GLY A 66 -25.59 -2.80 -4.68
N GLU A 67 -25.46 -3.66 -3.67
CA GLU A 67 -25.11 -3.29 -2.28
C GLU A 67 -23.76 -3.83 -1.84
N GLN A 68 -23.00 -4.44 -2.74
CA GLN A 68 -21.61 -4.82 -2.48
C GLN A 68 -20.78 -4.39 -3.68
N GLU A 69 -20.34 -3.15 -3.71
CA GLU A 69 -19.10 -2.78 -4.39
C GLU A 69 -17.93 -3.29 -3.55
N PRO A 70 -17.16 -4.27 -4.04
CA PRO A 70 -15.98 -4.70 -3.35
C PRO A 70 -14.81 -4.19 -4.17
N PHE A 71 -14.19 -3.19 -3.58
CA PHE A 71 -12.88 -2.71 -3.95
C PHE A 71 -11.93 -3.90 -4.22
N CYS A 72 -11.22 -3.79 -5.35
CA CYS A 72 -10.23 -4.70 -5.92
C CYS A 72 -9.70 -5.85 -5.05
N GLN A 73 -9.91 -7.10 -5.50
CA GLN A 73 -9.37 -8.32 -4.89
C GLN A 73 -7.83 -8.36 -4.89
N GLY A 74 -7.25 -7.69 -3.90
CA GLY A 74 -5.93 -7.87 -3.31
C GLY A 74 -5.92 -7.55 -1.80
N CYS A 75 -7.10 -7.37 -1.20
CA CYS A 75 -7.29 -6.67 0.07
C CYS A 75 -8.10 -7.44 1.13
N GLU A 76 -7.93 -8.76 1.26
CA GLU A 76 -8.35 -9.43 2.51
C GLU A 76 -7.49 -8.97 3.72
N ASP A 77 -6.30 -8.40 3.47
CA ASP A 77 -5.44 -7.77 4.47
C ASP A 77 -5.96 -6.40 4.97
N GLU A 78 -6.79 -5.67 4.21
CA GLU A 78 -7.24 -4.32 4.58
C GLU A 78 -8.41 -4.30 5.57
N MET A 79 -9.23 -5.36 5.60
CA MET A 79 -10.39 -5.42 6.51
C MET A 79 -10.01 -5.68 7.98
N LYS A 80 -8.72 -5.90 8.27
CA LYS A 80 -8.13 -6.00 9.61
C LYS A 80 -6.90 -5.12 9.80
N ALA A 81 -6.61 -4.25 8.83
CA ALA A 81 -5.51 -3.31 8.89
C ALA A 81 -5.83 -2.22 9.91
N TRP A 82 -4.84 -1.88 10.74
CA TRP A 82 -5.00 -0.79 11.69
C TRP A 82 -4.50 0.51 11.07
N PHE A 83 -5.41 1.42 10.78
CA PHE A 83 -5.08 2.76 10.33
C PHE A 83 -4.92 3.69 11.54
N ILE A 84 -3.79 4.37 11.60
CA ILE A 84 -3.43 5.30 12.67
C ILE A 84 -3.03 6.61 12.01
N THR A 85 -3.92 7.58 12.06
CA THR A 85 -3.77 8.88 11.40
C THR A 85 -3.73 10.00 12.43
N GLY A 86 -2.63 10.74 12.46
CA GLY A 86 -2.45 11.87 13.38
C GLY A 86 -2.22 11.49 14.85
N GLU A 87 -1.85 12.49 15.65
CA GLU A 87 -1.39 12.30 17.03
C GLU A 87 -2.44 11.66 17.95
N GLN A 88 -3.71 12.04 17.82
CA GLN A 88 -4.76 11.51 18.69
C GLN A 88 -4.89 9.99 18.55
N GLN A 89 -5.01 9.50 17.31
CA GLN A 89 -5.11 8.05 17.06
C GLN A 89 -3.81 7.33 17.44
N ALA A 90 -2.65 7.98 17.29
CA ALA A 90 -1.37 7.42 17.74
C ALA A 90 -1.37 7.17 19.25
N GLN A 91 -1.86 8.13 20.04
CA GLN A 91 -1.96 7.99 21.49
C GLN A 91 -2.95 6.91 21.90
N GLU A 92 -4.14 6.89 21.29
CA GLU A 92 -5.15 5.84 21.51
C GLU A 92 -4.58 4.45 21.17
N ALA A 93 -3.83 4.33 20.08
CA ALA A 93 -3.19 3.08 19.68
C ALA A 93 -2.15 2.61 20.69
N MET A 94 -1.30 3.51 21.19
CA MET A 94 -0.33 3.16 22.22
C MET A 94 -1.01 2.65 23.50
N ILE A 95 -2.08 3.29 23.96
CA ILE A 95 -2.88 2.84 25.12
C ILE A 95 -3.46 1.44 24.87
N GLN A 96 -4.02 1.21 23.68
CA GLN A 96 -4.56 -0.10 23.31
C GLN A 96 -3.47 -1.18 23.34
N LEU A 97 -2.28 -0.91 22.81
CA LEU A 97 -1.16 -1.84 22.79
C LEU A 97 -0.69 -2.20 24.21
N GLU A 98 -0.63 -1.23 25.12
CA GLU A 98 -0.27 -1.46 26.53
C GLU A 98 -1.29 -2.34 27.26
N SER A 99 -2.58 -2.12 27.01
CA SER A 99 -3.64 -2.95 27.61
C SER A 99 -3.60 -4.41 27.13
N HIS A 100 -3.25 -4.64 25.86
CA HIS A 100 -3.10 -5.98 25.29
C HIS A 100 -1.85 -6.69 25.82
N GLN A 101 -0.72 -5.98 25.96
CA GLN A 101 0.49 -6.53 26.58
C GLN A 101 0.24 -6.93 28.03
N SER A 102 -0.52 -6.14 28.78
CA SER A 102 -0.88 -6.43 30.17
C SER A 102 -1.74 -7.71 30.30
N ARG A 103 -2.69 -7.92 29.38
CA ARG A 103 -3.49 -9.17 29.31
C ARG A 103 -2.67 -10.39 28.91
N LYS A 104 -1.76 -10.26 27.93
CA LYS A 104 -0.83 -11.34 27.54
C LYS A 104 0.08 -11.74 28.70
N ASN A 105 0.62 -10.76 29.42
CA ASN A 105 1.45 -11.00 30.60
C ASN A 105 0.64 -11.70 31.71
N PHE A 106 -0.59 -11.27 32.00
CA PHE A 106 -1.46 -11.93 32.97
C PHE A 106 -1.74 -13.42 32.65
N LEU A 107 -1.99 -13.74 31.37
CA LEU A 107 -2.19 -15.13 30.93
C LEU A 107 -0.90 -15.96 31.04
N LEU A 108 0.27 -15.38 30.75
CA LEU A 108 1.57 -16.03 30.92
C LEU A 108 1.91 -16.29 32.40
N PHE A 109 1.55 -15.38 33.31
CA PHE A 109 1.78 -15.55 34.75
C PHE A 109 0.82 -16.56 35.41
N SER A 110 -0.39 -16.75 34.85
CA SER A 110 -1.36 -17.74 35.35
C SER A 110 -1.10 -19.16 34.81
N SER A 111 -0.40 -19.31 33.69
CA SER A 111 0.06 -20.61 33.18
C SER A 111 1.37 -21.08 33.82
N ASN A 112 1.35 -21.31 35.13
CA ASN A 112 2.48 -21.91 35.85
C ASN A 112 2.28 -23.43 36.02
N ARG A 113 2.44 -24.19 34.91
CA ARG A 113 2.86 -25.61 34.86
C ARG A 113 2.68 -26.21 33.45
N PHE A 114 3.78 -26.75 32.90
CA PHE A 114 3.82 -27.67 31.75
C PHE A 114 3.28 -27.16 30.40
N ASN A 115 4.10 -26.38 29.67
CA ASN A 115 4.44 -26.59 28.24
C ASN A 115 5.02 -25.30 27.64
N ALA A 116 6.27 -24.98 27.96
CA ALA A 116 7.06 -23.93 27.28
C ALA A 116 7.47 -24.30 25.84
N ARG A 117 6.75 -25.21 25.17
CA ARG A 117 7.05 -25.73 23.83
C ARG A 117 5.84 -25.78 22.89
N ALA A 118 4.69 -25.25 23.30
CA ALA A 118 3.46 -25.27 22.50
C ALA A 118 2.73 -23.92 22.42
N LEU A 119 3.46 -22.79 22.50
CA LEU A 119 3.06 -21.57 21.80
C LEU A 119 3.64 -21.62 20.38
N SER A 120 3.29 -22.68 19.66
CA SER A 120 3.67 -22.86 18.26
C SER A 120 2.86 -21.89 17.41
N ALA A 121 3.50 -20.85 16.88
CA ALA A 121 3.39 -20.39 15.48
C ALA A 121 1.99 -20.20 14.83
N TYR A 122 0.89 -20.23 15.58
CA TYR A 122 -0.49 -20.17 15.11
C TYR A 122 -1.21 -19.09 15.92
N ASP A 123 -1.06 -17.82 15.52
CA ASP A 123 -2.14 -16.79 15.56
C ASP A 123 -1.72 -15.37 15.10
N VAL A 124 -0.45 -15.13 14.76
CA VAL A 124 -0.03 -13.82 14.21
C VAL A 124 0.03 -13.90 12.68
N GLN A 125 -1.13 -14.06 12.05
CA GLN A 125 -1.24 -13.66 10.64
C GLN A 125 -1.11 -12.14 10.57
N GLU A 126 0.07 -11.71 10.10
CA GLU A 126 0.60 -10.41 9.65
C GLU A 126 -0.39 -9.24 9.39
N ARG A 127 -1.18 -8.80 10.37
CA ARG A 127 -2.01 -7.59 10.19
C ARG A 127 -1.12 -6.35 10.00
N PRO A 128 -1.23 -5.64 8.87
CA PRO A 128 -0.47 -4.42 8.67
C PRO A 128 -1.04 -3.26 9.52
N ALA A 129 -0.16 -2.48 10.13
CA ALA A 129 -0.47 -1.18 10.70
C ALA A 129 -0.06 -0.10 9.69
N PHE A 130 -1.02 0.71 9.28
CA PHE A 130 -0.83 1.87 8.40
C PHE A 130 -0.71 3.11 9.29
N VAL A 131 0.49 3.67 9.35
CA VAL A 131 0.78 4.87 10.13
C VAL A 131 0.86 6.04 9.18
N VAL A 132 -0.04 7.01 9.33
CA VAL A 132 -0.20 8.13 8.39
C VAL A 132 -0.03 9.45 9.13
N SER A 133 0.99 10.21 8.74
CA SER A 133 1.25 11.58 9.22
C SER A 133 1.02 12.56 8.09
N THR A 134 0.31 13.65 8.35
CA THR A 134 0.01 14.70 7.36
C THR A 134 0.29 16.07 7.96
N ALA A 135 0.43 17.11 7.13
CA ALA A 135 0.65 18.46 7.63
C ALA A 135 -0.53 18.95 8.52
N ALA A 136 -1.76 18.57 8.19
CA ALA A 136 -2.95 18.89 8.98
C ALA A 136 -3.03 18.10 10.28
N ASN A 137 -2.65 16.82 10.25
CA ASN A 137 -2.68 15.91 11.38
C ASN A 137 -1.32 15.22 11.57
N PRO A 138 -0.31 15.92 12.11
CA PRO A 138 1.03 15.36 12.28
C PRO A 138 1.06 14.40 13.47
N ILE A 139 1.83 13.33 13.34
CA ILE A 139 2.16 12.43 14.46
C ILE A 139 3.47 12.91 15.10
N ARG A 140 3.37 13.51 16.28
CA ARG A 140 4.49 14.02 17.08
C ARG A 140 5.18 12.91 17.85
N SER A 141 4.43 11.91 18.31
CA SER A 141 4.92 10.73 19.02
C SER A 141 5.35 9.57 18.10
N LEU A 142 5.70 9.86 16.84
CA LEU A 142 5.92 8.85 15.79
C LEU A 142 6.91 7.76 16.22
N SER A 143 8.08 8.15 16.74
CA SER A 143 9.12 7.20 17.14
C SER A 143 8.63 6.20 18.19
N LEU A 144 7.89 6.69 19.19
CA LEU A 144 7.36 5.88 20.28
C LEU A 144 6.25 4.94 19.79
N LEU A 145 5.34 5.44 18.96
CA LEU A 145 4.30 4.64 18.32
C LEU A 145 4.90 3.47 17.54
N LEU A 146 5.89 3.74 16.68
CA LEU A 146 6.54 2.71 15.85
C LEU A 146 7.22 1.65 16.71
N ILE A 147 7.88 2.06 17.80
CA ILE A 147 8.50 1.12 18.76
C ILE A 147 7.43 0.21 19.38
N LYS A 148 6.30 0.77 19.83
CA LYS A 148 5.20 -0.01 20.43
C LYS A 148 4.58 -0.99 19.44
N LEU A 149 4.39 -0.57 18.19
CA LEU A 149 3.88 -1.44 17.13
C LEU A 149 4.84 -2.59 16.82
N ALA A 150 6.14 -2.34 16.74
CA ALA A 150 7.13 -3.38 16.52
C ALA A 150 7.27 -4.33 17.72
N GLU A 151 7.26 -3.81 18.96
CA GLU A 151 7.23 -4.62 20.20
C GLU A 151 6.00 -5.54 20.25
N ALA A 152 4.88 -5.11 19.66
CA ALA A 152 3.66 -5.91 19.54
C ALA A 152 3.64 -6.85 18.30
N GLY A 153 4.67 -6.81 17.45
CA GLY A 153 4.83 -7.71 16.30
C GLY A 153 4.11 -7.28 15.03
N TYR A 154 3.68 -6.02 14.92
CA TYR A 154 3.01 -5.54 13.71
C TYR A 154 3.98 -5.38 12.53
N ARG A 155 3.45 -5.63 11.33
CA ARG A 155 4.06 -5.22 10.06
C ARG A 155 3.64 -3.77 9.77
N ILE A 156 4.58 -2.87 9.58
CA ILE A 156 4.30 -1.43 9.51
C ILE A 156 4.38 -0.96 8.05
N ARG A 157 3.40 -0.15 7.62
CA ARG A 157 3.48 0.69 6.42
C ARG A 157 3.39 2.14 6.86
N LEU A 158 4.41 2.91 6.51
CA LEU A 158 4.60 4.26 7.01
C LEU A 158 4.41 5.29 5.89
N TYR A 159 3.48 6.21 6.08
CA TYR A 159 3.14 7.27 5.13
C TYR A 159 3.33 8.62 5.80
N LEU A 160 4.51 9.22 5.62
CA LEU A 160 4.86 10.55 6.11
C LEU A 160 4.55 11.55 5.00
N ASN A 161 3.26 11.79 4.78
CA ASN A 161 2.79 12.73 3.77
C ASN A 161 3.14 14.18 4.12
N ASP A 162 3.37 14.47 5.41
CA ASP A 162 3.88 15.75 5.91
C ASP A 162 5.28 16.08 5.40
N SER A 163 6.10 15.09 5.02
CA SER A 163 7.36 15.31 4.30
C SER A 163 7.23 15.01 2.80
N PHE A 164 6.58 13.90 2.44
CA PHE A 164 6.50 13.44 1.05
C PHE A 164 5.77 14.43 0.12
N LEU A 165 4.64 14.99 0.58
CA LEU A 165 3.85 15.97 -0.15
C LEU A 165 3.96 17.39 0.43
N SER A 166 5.06 17.68 1.13
CA SER A 166 5.29 19.02 1.67
C SER A 166 5.44 20.06 0.56
N ARG A 167 4.79 21.21 0.72
CA ARG A 167 4.97 22.38 -0.17
C ARG A 167 6.30 23.08 0.09
N GLU A 168 6.73 23.10 1.35
CA GLU A 168 8.01 23.65 1.79
C GLU A 168 9.08 22.56 1.76
N LEU A 169 10.36 22.94 1.76
CA LEU A 169 11.47 21.99 1.88
C LEU A 169 11.36 21.27 3.24
N PRO A 170 11.02 19.97 3.27
CA PRO A 170 10.81 19.27 4.52
C PRO A 170 12.15 18.93 5.19
N GLU A 171 12.16 18.83 6.51
CA GLU A 171 13.26 18.16 7.21
C GLU A 171 13.26 16.67 6.88
N LEU A 172 14.44 16.06 6.87
CA LEU A 172 14.57 14.61 6.74
C LEU A 172 13.91 13.89 7.93
N ASP A 173 13.08 12.88 7.63
CA ASP A 173 12.42 12.04 8.63
C ASP A 173 13.41 11.18 9.46
N CYS A 174 14.70 11.23 9.12
CA CYS A 174 15.80 10.57 9.82
C CYS A 174 15.72 10.74 11.35
N ALA A 175 15.48 11.96 11.84
CA ALA A 175 15.43 12.24 13.28
C ALA A 175 14.21 11.57 13.94
N ARG A 176 13.05 11.62 13.28
CA ARG A 176 11.80 11.01 13.75
C ARG A 176 11.89 9.48 13.77
N LEU A 177 12.64 8.89 12.83
CA LEU A 177 12.83 7.44 12.72
C LEU A 177 13.98 6.90 13.58
N ALA A 178 14.97 7.73 13.92
CA ALA A 178 16.20 7.28 14.55
C ALA A 178 15.99 6.43 15.82
N PRO A 179 15.15 6.80 16.80
CA PRO A 179 14.98 5.99 18.02
C PRO A 179 14.42 4.60 17.73
N PHE A 180 13.49 4.51 16.78
CA PHE A 180 12.89 3.25 16.34
C PHE A 180 13.91 2.35 15.62
N LEU A 181 14.68 2.93 14.70
CA LEU A 181 15.68 2.20 13.93
C LEU A 181 16.91 1.79 14.75
N GLN A 182 17.30 2.60 15.75
CA GLN A 182 18.38 2.26 16.69
C GLN A 182 18.06 1.01 17.51
N LYS A 183 16.78 0.74 17.79
CA LYS A 183 16.33 -0.52 18.42
C LYS A 183 16.36 -1.74 17.47
N GLY A 184 16.71 -1.57 16.20
CA GLY A 184 16.78 -2.65 15.21
C GLY A 184 15.43 -3.04 14.61
N TYR A 185 14.37 -2.27 14.84
CA TYR A 185 13.02 -2.61 14.38
C TYR A 185 12.71 -2.29 12.91
N GLY A 186 13.70 -1.84 12.13
CA GLY A 186 13.47 -1.53 10.71
C GLY A 186 13.02 -2.73 9.86
N LEU A 187 13.24 -3.98 10.32
CA LEU A 187 12.69 -5.19 9.69
C LEU A 187 11.15 -5.28 9.71
N HIS A 188 10.50 -4.53 10.59
CA HIS A 188 9.04 -4.45 10.66
C HIS A 188 8.44 -3.53 9.60
N VAL A 189 9.26 -2.66 8.98
CA VAL A 189 8.79 -1.74 7.94
C VAL A 189 8.72 -2.47 6.61
N SER A 190 7.51 -2.54 6.07
CA SER A 190 7.19 -3.17 4.77
C SER A 190 7.00 -2.16 3.64
N GLY A 191 6.69 -0.91 3.98
CA GLY A 191 6.60 0.19 3.03
C GLY A 191 6.88 1.52 3.73
N PHE A 192 7.58 2.41 3.05
CA PHE A 192 7.90 3.74 3.53
C PHE A 192 7.68 4.78 2.43
N LEU A 193 6.90 5.80 2.75
CA LEU A 193 6.68 6.98 1.95
C LEU A 193 7.08 8.20 2.79
N GLY A 194 8.04 9.00 2.31
CA GLY A 194 8.59 10.13 3.07
C GLY A 194 9.89 10.70 2.49
N HIS A 195 10.61 11.49 3.27
CA HIS A 195 11.92 12.07 2.91
C HIS A 195 13.01 11.57 3.86
N ALA A 196 13.92 10.72 3.37
CA ALA A 196 14.95 10.11 4.22
C ALA A 196 16.28 9.89 3.47
N SER A 197 17.38 9.87 4.24
CA SER A 197 18.72 9.62 3.69
C SER A 197 18.96 8.13 3.42
N ALA A 198 19.90 7.83 2.52
CA ALA A 198 20.31 6.45 2.21
C ALA A 198 20.63 5.61 3.46
N ALA A 199 21.36 6.20 4.42
CA ALA A 199 21.73 5.51 5.66
C ALA A 199 20.53 5.13 6.54
N THR A 200 19.43 5.87 6.43
CA THR A 200 18.17 5.56 7.12
C THR A 200 17.40 4.47 6.37
N LEU A 201 17.36 4.52 5.03
CA LEU A 201 16.68 3.54 4.19
C LEU A 201 17.30 2.13 4.31
N GLN A 202 18.64 2.05 4.35
CA GLN A 202 19.38 0.78 4.54
C GLN A 202 19.02 0.05 5.85
N LYS A 203 18.52 0.77 6.86
CA LYS A 203 18.07 0.18 8.13
C LYS A 203 16.68 -0.45 8.01
N MET A 204 15.99 -0.30 6.88
CA MET A 204 14.66 -0.84 6.58
C MET A 204 14.71 -1.79 5.36
N PRO A 205 15.50 -2.89 5.40
CA PRO A 205 15.85 -3.67 4.20
C PRO A 205 14.68 -4.44 3.56
N ARG A 206 13.53 -4.55 4.26
CA ARG A 206 12.33 -5.21 3.74
C ARG A 206 11.35 -4.25 3.08
N ALA A 207 11.52 -2.94 3.26
CA ALA A 207 10.57 -1.96 2.80
C ALA A 207 10.66 -1.74 1.28
N TYR A 208 9.50 -1.42 0.70
CA TYR A 208 9.43 -0.69 -0.57
C TYR A 208 9.42 0.80 -0.29
N PHE A 209 10.01 1.58 -1.19
CA PHE A 209 10.24 3.00 -0.95
C PHE A 209 9.52 3.87 -1.99
N SER A 210 8.80 4.86 -1.48
CA SER A 210 8.37 6.04 -2.22
C SER A 210 9.04 7.27 -1.60
N LEU A 211 9.89 7.96 -2.34
CA LEU A 211 10.79 8.97 -1.74
C LEU A 211 10.51 10.37 -2.28
N ARG A 212 10.55 11.37 -1.39
CA ARG A 212 10.68 12.77 -1.77
C ARG A 212 12.11 13.04 -2.21
N LEU A 213 12.26 13.62 -3.40
CA LEU A 213 13.54 13.94 -4.02
C LEU A 213 13.64 15.45 -4.20
N GLU A 214 14.60 16.08 -3.51
CA GLU A 214 14.80 17.53 -3.50
C GLU A 214 16.16 17.92 -4.08
N THR A 215 17.16 17.03 -3.95
CA THR A 215 18.57 17.32 -4.24
C THR A 215 19.25 16.13 -4.95
N ALA A 216 20.43 16.37 -5.52
CA ALA A 216 21.28 15.31 -6.05
C ALA A 216 21.65 14.23 -5.01
N ALA A 217 21.73 14.58 -3.72
CA ALA A 217 22.01 13.63 -2.65
C ALA A 217 20.84 12.64 -2.45
N ASP A 218 19.60 13.10 -2.60
CA ASP A 218 18.42 12.23 -2.53
C ASP A 218 18.39 11.24 -3.72
N ILE A 219 18.87 11.68 -4.88
CA ILE A 219 19.03 10.83 -6.08
C ILE A 219 20.11 9.75 -5.87
N GLU A 220 21.18 10.01 -5.13
CA GLU A 220 22.13 8.94 -4.80
C GLU A 220 21.52 7.89 -3.87
N ALA A 221 20.70 8.32 -2.90
CA ALA A 221 19.96 7.40 -2.04
C ALA A 221 19.02 6.49 -2.85
N LEU A 222 18.38 7.05 -3.87
CA LEU A 222 17.54 6.31 -4.81
C LEU A 222 18.30 5.17 -5.51
N TYR A 223 19.50 5.42 -6.04
CA TYR A 223 20.23 4.39 -6.79
C TYR A 223 20.71 3.22 -5.94
N LEU A 224 20.86 3.43 -4.63
CA LEU A 224 21.22 2.38 -3.69
C LEU A 224 20.04 1.45 -3.41
N GLU A 225 18.80 1.90 -3.61
CA GLU A 225 17.60 1.16 -3.21
C GLU A 225 16.91 0.45 -4.36
N THR A 226 16.97 -0.89 -4.33
CA THR A 226 16.42 -1.76 -5.39
C THR A 226 14.90 -1.90 -5.35
N LYS A 227 14.24 -1.44 -4.27
CA LYS A 227 12.79 -1.57 -4.03
C LYS A 227 12.05 -0.24 -4.10
N PHE A 228 12.63 0.72 -4.82
CA PHE A 228 12.00 2.00 -5.07
C PHE A 228 10.89 1.88 -6.12
N THR A 229 9.77 2.59 -5.90
CA THR A 229 8.57 2.51 -6.73
C THR A 229 8.13 3.86 -7.28
N GLU A 230 8.13 4.91 -6.45
CA GLU A 230 7.53 6.20 -6.78
C GLU A 230 8.33 7.37 -6.19
N ALA A 231 8.43 8.47 -6.93
CA ALA A 231 9.06 9.72 -6.46
C ALA A 231 8.02 10.80 -6.21
N ALA A 232 8.14 11.54 -5.12
CA ALA A 232 7.63 12.91 -5.06
C ALA A 232 8.76 13.87 -5.45
N VAL A 233 8.48 14.83 -6.33
CA VAL A 233 9.48 15.80 -6.80
C VAL A 233 9.01 17.24 -6.58
N ASN A 234 9.97 18.13 -6.43
CA ASN A 234 9.78 19.57 -6.31
C ASN A 234 10.78 20.30 -7.21
N ARG A 235 10.49 21.55 -7.59
CA ARG A 235 11.32 22.42 -8.45
C ARG A 235 12.78 22.58 -8.00
N ASN A 236 13.09 22.28 -6.74
CA ASN A 236 14.47 22.27 -6.25
C ASN A 236 15.33 21.20 -6.93
N LEU A 237 14.72 20.06 -7.30
CA LEU A 237 15.38 18.99 -8.02
C LEU A 237 15.57 19.38 -9.48
N LYS A 238 16.82 19.47 -9.91
CA LYS A 238 17.13 19.83 -11.30
C LYS A 238 17.27 18.58 -12.16
N PRO A 239 16.87 18.61 -13.44
CA PRO A 239 17.11 17.48 -14.34
C PRO A 239 18.58 17.05 -14.39
N GLU A 240 19.53 17.96 -14.20
CA GLU A 240 20.98 17.70 -14.20
C GLU A 240 21.44 16.87 -13.00
N ASP A 241 20.70 16.92 -11.89
CA ASP A 241 20.98 16.10 -10.69
C ASP A 241 20.74 14.61 -10.96
N ILE A 242 19.89 14.29 -11.94
CA ILE A 242 19.60 12.94 -12.39
C ILE A 242 20.59 12.56 -13.50
N LYS A 243 21.75 12.04 -13.06
CA LYS A 243 22.84 11.60 -13.94
C LYS A 243 22.52 10.30 -14.67
N HIS A 244 21.80 9.39 -14.04
CA HIS A 244 21.48 8.07 -14.55
C HIS A 244 19.99 7.79 -14.36
N ARG A 245 19.40 6.95 -15.22
CA ARG A 245 18.02 6.53 -15.02
C ARG A 245 17.97 5.51 -13.87
N PRO A 246 17.06 5.63 -12.89
CA PRO A 246 16.91 4.62 -11.84
C PRO A 246 16.45 3.28 -12.42
N ARG A 247 16.62 2.20 -11.66
CA ARG A 247 16.26 0.84 -12.12
C ARG A 247 14.74 0.62 -12.21
N ALA A 248 13.99 1.30 -11.35
CA ALA A 248 12.55 1.27 -11.30
C ALA A 248 12.08 2.67 -10.87
N CYS A 249 10.97 3.13 -11.44
CA CYS A 249 10.20 4.30 -11.04
C CYS A 249 8.97 4.31 -11.94
N SER A 250 7.83 3.90 -11.40
CA SER A 250 6.58 3.74 -12.17
C SER A 250 5.73 5.00 -12.15
N ALA A 251 5.95 5.89 -11.18
CA ALA A 251 5.15 7.10 -11.02
C ALA A 251 5.98 8.22 -10.40
N ILE A 252 5.58 9.45 -10.72
CA ILE A 252 6.09 10.67 -10.11
C ILE A 252 4.88 11.49 -9.66
N GLN A 253 4.93 11.97 -8.42
CA GLN A 253 4.00 12.93 -7.87
C GLN A 253 4.66 14.31 -7.79
N CYS A 254 3.90 15.35 -8.07
CA CYS A 254 4.33 16.74 -7.91
C CYS A 254 3.37 17.42 -6.92
N VAL A 255 3.92 18.11 -5.93
CA VAL A 255 3.12 18.67 -4.82
C VAL A 255 2.26 19.86 -5.25
N GLU A 256 2.80 20.69 -6.13
CA GLU A 256 2.11 21.79 -6.81
C GLU A 256 2.83 22.02 -8.14
N LEU A 257 2.07 22.26 -9.20
CA LEU A 257 2.60 22.47 -10.53
C LEU A 257 1.99 23.74 -11.12
N GLN A 258 2.82 24.74 -11.40
CA GLN A 258 2.43 25.89 -12.20
C GLN A 258 2.63 25.58 -13.69
N ASP A 259 1.88 26.25 -14.57
CA ASP A 259 1.99 26.04 -16.03
C ASP A 259 3.43 26.25 -16.55
N SER A 260 4.14 27.21 -15.96
CA SER A 260 5.55 27.51 -16.27
C SER A 260 6.52 26.38 -15.87
N GLU A 261 6.11 25.50 -14.97
CA GLU A 261 6.90 24.40 -14.41
C GLU A 261 6.67 23.08 -15.16
N VAL A 262 5.66 22.99 -16.03
CA VAL A 262 5.40 21.78 -16.85
C VAL A 262 6.62 21.33 -17.67
N PRO A 263 7.38 22.22 -18.35
CA PRO A 263 8.57 21.80 -19.09
C PRO A 263 9.65 21.19 -18.18
N TRP A 264 9.80 21.72 -16.97
CA TRP A 264 10.71 21.18 -15.97
C TRP A 264 10.27 19.78 -15.52
N LEU A 265 8.98 19.60 -15.18
CA LEU A 265 8.45 18.32 -14.73
C LEU A 265 8.63 17.25 -15.82
N VAL A 266 8.35 17.59 -17.09
CA VAL A 266 8.56 16.69 -18.22
C VAL A 266 10.03 16.29 -18.37
N ALA A 267 10.97 17.23 -18.17
CA ALA A 267 12.40 16.94 -18.23
C ALA A 267 12.85 16.00 -17.10
N VAL A 268 12.36 16.21 -15.87
CA VAL A 268 12.59 15.31 -14.72
C VAL A 268 11.97 13.94 -14.98
N ALA A 269 10.72 13.89 -15.44
CA ALA A 269 9.99 12.65 -15.69
C ALA A 269 10.67 11.77 -16.74
N LYS A 270 11.16 12.35 -17.84
CA LYS A 270 11.93 11.61 -18.87
C LYS A 270 13.18 10.91 -18.33
N LYS A 271 13.77 11.46 -17.27
CA LYS A 271 14.98 10.90 -16.64
C LYS A 271 14.67 9.90 -15.53
N LEU A 272 13.63 10.13 -14.75
CA LEU A 272 13.24 9.27 -13.63
C LEU A 272 12.36 8.10 -14.03
N LEU A 273 11.31 8.33 -14.82
CA LEU A 273 10.38 7.27 -15.21
C LEU A 273 11.09 6.20 -16.04
N VAL A 274 10.83 4.95 -15.67
CA VAL A 274 11.26 3.79 -16.43
C VAL A 274 10.06 3.32 -17.23
N PRO A 275 10.11 3.35 -18.58
CA PRO A 275 9.00 2.89 -19.39
C PRO A 275 8.67 1.45 -19.04
N ASP A 276 7.41 1.17 -18.73
CA ASP A 276 6.95 -0.21 -18.59
C ASP A 276 7.23 -0.95 -19.91
N ARG A 277 7.58 -2.24 -19.84
CA ARG A 277 7.84 -3.05 -21.05
C ARG A 277 6.62 -3.14 -21.98
N ASN A 278 5.47 -2.64 -21.52
CA ASN A 278 4.19 -2.57 -22.25
C ASN A 278 3.80 -1.16 -22.75
N GLY A 279 4.63 -0.12 -22.57
CA GLY A 279 4.49 1.15 -23.30
C GLY A 279 3.32 2.07 -22.93
N LEU A 280 2.89 2.10 -21.66
CA LEU A 280 1.92 3.09 -21.18
C LEU A 280 2.59 4.01 -20.13
N ASP A 281 3.02 5.19 -20.59
CA ASP A 281 3.43 6.29 -19.71
C ASP A 281 2.17 6.93 -19.11
N GLU A 282 1.67 6.41 -17.98
CA GLU A 282 0.57 7.05 -17.25
C GLU A 282 1.13 8.05 -16.22
N VAL A 283 1.02 9.35 -16.53
CA VAL A 283 1.09 10.41 -15.51
C VAL A 283 -0.22 10.38 -14.75
N ARG A 284 -0.23 9.82 -13.54
CA ARG A 284 -1.43 9.79 -12.68
C ARG A 284 -1.45 11.05 -11.82
N GLU A 285 -2.47 11.87 -12.00
CA GLU A 285 -2.79 12.97 -11.09
C GLU A 285 -3.19 12.37 -9.73
N ALA A 286 -2.53 12.80 -8.66
CA ALA A 286 -2.67 12.21 -7.34
C ALA A 286 -4.01 12.60 -6.70
N ALA A 287 -5.07 11.84 -6.98
CA ALA A 287 -6.28 11.83 -6.16
C ALA A 287 -6.06 10.91 -4.95
N PHE A 288 -5.49 11.44 -3.87
CA PHE A 288 -5.55 10.76 -2.57
C PHE A 288 -6.90 11.11 -1.93
N VAL A 289 -7.92 10.31 -2.22
CA VAL A 289 -9.20 10.36 -1.50
C VAL A 289 -8.98 9.71 -0.14
N SER A 290 -8.98 10.54 0.92
CA SER A 290 -9.10 10.08 2.30
C SER A 290 -10.34 9.19 2.43
N PRO A 291 -10.27 7.99 3.05
CA PRO A 291 -11.42 7.10 3.19
C PRO A 291 -12.54 7.65 4.10
N HIS A 292 -12.42 8.88 4.62
CA HIS A 292 -13.30 9.40 5.67
C HIS A 292 -13.99 10.73 5.40
N GLU A 293 -13.93 11.29 4.19
CA GLU A 293 -14.72 12.49 3.86
C GLU A 293 -15.77 12.16 2.80
N GLY A 294 -16.96 11.83 3.28
CA GLY A 294 -18.15 11.71 2.45
C GLY A 294 -18.58 13.07 1.90
N TRP A 295 -18.75 13.12 0.58
CA TRP A 295 -19.85 13.79 -0.13
C TRP A 295 -20.38 15.11 0.44
N ARG A 296 -19.97 16.23 -0.17
CA ARG A 296 -20.92 17.25 -0.68
C ARG A 296 -20.44 17.82 -2.00
N GLU A 297 -21.11 17.36 -3.06
CA GLU A 297 -21.41 18.20 -4.22
C GLU A 297 -22.34 19.34 -3.79
N GLU A 298 -21.96 20.57 -4.07
CA GLU A 298 -22.86 21.67 -4.45
C GLU A 298 -22.00 22.54 -5.40
N ALA A 299 -22.04 22.23 -6.69
CA ALA A 299 -22.93 22.88 -7.66
C ALA A 299 -22.56 24.36 -7.87
N ALA A 300 -22.06 24.64 -9.07
CA ALA A 300 -21.90 25.97 -9.64
C ALA A 300 -23.20 26.79 -9.54
N ALA A 301 -23.08 28.04 -9.07
CA ALA A 301 -23.90 29.19 -9.48
C ALA A 301 -23.45 30.50 -8.81
N LYS A 302 -22.45 31.17 -9.38
CA LYS A 302 -22.42 32.62 -9.71
C LYS A 302 -21.01 33.09 -10.04
#